data_AF-A0A6J4V1B1-F1
#
_entry.id   AF-A0A6J4V1B1-F1
#
_cell.length_a   1.000
_cell.length_b   1.000
_cell.length_c   1.000
_cell.angle_alpha   90.00
_cell.angle_beta   90.00
_cell.angle_gamma   90.00
#
_symmetry.space_group_name_H-M   'P 1'
#
loop_
_entity.id
_entity.type
_entity.pdbx_description
1 polymer ?
#
loop_
_entity_poly.entity_id
_entity_poly.type
_entity_poly.pdbx_seq_one_letter_code
_entity_poly.pdbx_strand_id
1 'polypeptide(L)'
;MVGKPKPVVAESALQKVLLERQNQLGWTNYRLAVEYGKLFHPELPARSLATKYQTTVNQVLENPDTCYFVTVQNVLKAMQGNLAVQFTSIQEVKLG
;
A
#
# COMPACT_ATOMS: atom_id res chain seq x y z
N MET A 1 -0.65 32.65 -11.23
CA MET A 1 0.35 31.87 -10.47
C MET A 1 0.54 30.56 -11.20
N VAL A 2 1.65 30.40 -11.93
CA VAL A 2 1.94 29.13 -12.61
C VAL A 2 2.43 28.17 -11.53
N GLY A 3 1.61 27.18 -11.18
CA GLY A 3 1.99 26.14 -10.22
C GLY A 3 3.28 25.48 -10.68
N LYS A 4 4.30 25.45 -9.82
CA LYS A 4 5.55 24.75 -10.12
C LYS A 4 5.22 23.31 -10.53
N PRO A 5 5.84 22.76 -11.59
CA PRO A 5 5.64 21.36 -11.95
C PRO A 5 5.99 20.50 -10.75
N LYS A 6 5.05 19.63 -10.36
CA LYS A 6 5.24 18.66 -9.28
C LYS A 6 6.45 17.80 -9.67
N PRO A 7 7.49 17.68 -8.83
CA PRO A 7 8.65 16.88 -9.18
C PRO A 7 8.18 15.45 -9.49
N VAL A 8 8.62 14.92 -10.63
CA VAL A 8 8.39 13.52 -11.01
C VAL A 8 9.23 12.68 -10.06
N VAL A 9 8.65 12.30 -8.93
CA VAL A 9 9.26 11.33 -8.02
C VAL A 9 9.27 10.02 -8.78
N ALA A 10 10.46 9.49 -9.05
CA ALA A 10 10.60 8.20 -9.69
C ALA A 10 9.84 7.16 -8.87
N GLU A 11 9.05 6.34 -9.56
CA GLU A 11 8.24 5.28 -8.95
C GLU A 11 9.13 4.35 -8.12
N SER A 12 8.79 4.16 -6.85
CA SER A 12 9.58 3.30 -5.97
C SER A 12 9.39 1.83 -6.27
N ALA A 13 10.31 0.98 -5.81
CA ALA A 13 10.20 -0.46 -6.00
C ALA A 13 8.92 -1.03 -5.36
N LEU A 14 8.54 -0.51 -4.18
CA LEU A 14 7.32 -0.91 -3.50
C LEU A 14 6.06 -0.46 -4.25
N GLN A 15 6.08 0.74 -4.82
CA GLN A 15 4.99 1.24 -5.66
C GLN A 15 4.76 0.35 -6.88
N LYS A 16 5.84 -0.02 -7.59
CA LYS A 16 5.79 -0.95 -8.72
C LYS A 16 5.13 -2.26 -8.37
N VAL A 17 5.57 -2.90 -7.28
CA VAL A 17 5.02 -4.18 -6.81
C VAL A 17 3.52 -4.07 -6.50
N LEU A 18 3.09 -2.98 -5.86
CA LEU A 18 1.68 -2.77 -5.53
C LEU A 18 0.82 -2.59 -6.80
N LEU A 19 1.29 -1.77 -7.75
CA LEU A 19 0.56 -1.49 -9.00
C LEU A 19 0.53 -2.71 -9.91
N GLU A 20 1.64 -3.44 -10.06
CA GLU A 20 1.69 -4.70 -10.79
C GLU A 20 0.72 -5.72 -10.19
N ARG A 21 0.69 -5.85 -8.86
CA ARG A 21 -0.24 -6.76 -8.19
C ARG A 21 -1.69 -6.36 -8.40
N GLN A 22 -2.00 -5.07 -8.28
CA GLN A 22 -3.34 -4.55 -8.55
C GLN A 22 -3.79 -4.86 -9.99
N ASN A 23 -2.88 -4.68 -10.96
CA ASN A 23 -3.14 -4.98 -12.37
C ASN A 23 -3.36 -6.48 -12.62
N GLN A 24 -2.56 -7.36 -12.02
CA GLN A 24 -2.75 -8.82 -12.10
C GLN A 24 -4.12 -9.27 -11.57
N LEU A 25 -4.62 -8.61 -10.53
CA LEU A 25 -5.93 -8.87 -9.96
C LEU A 25 -7.08 -8.28 -10.80
N GLY A 26 -6.78 -7.36 -11.74
CA GLY A 26 -7.77 -6.61 -12.50
C GLY A 26 -8.60 -5.67 -11.61
N TRP A 27 -8.04 -5.19 -10.50
CA TRP A 27 -8.79 -4.43 -9.50
C TRP A 27 -8.67 -2.92 -9.71
N THR A 28 -9.79 -2.21 -9.62
CA THR A 28 -9.80 -0.75 -9.51
C THR A 28 -9.43 -0.31 -8.10
N ASN A 29 -9.04 0.96 -7.92
CA ASN A 29 -8.82 1.53 -6.57
C ASN A 29 -10.08 1.42 -5.70
N TYR A 30 -11.27 1.51 -6.32
CA TYR A 30 -12.54 1.26 -5.65
C TYR A 30 -12.60 -0.16 -5.08
N ARG A 31 -12.32 -1.18 -5.91
CA ARG A 31 -12.33 -2.57 -5.47
C ARG A 31 -11.32 -2.81 -4.34
N LEU A 32 -10.11 -2.26 -4.46
CA LEU A 32 -9.09 -2.38 -3.43
C LEU A 32 -9.51 -1.69 -2.11
N ALA A 33 -10.14 -0.52 -2.17
CA ALA A 33 -10.68 0.14 -0.98
C ALA A 33 -11.77 -0.68 -0.29
N VAL A 34 -12.60 -1.39 -1.05
CA VAL A 34 -13.59 -2.34 -0.50
C VAL A 34 -12.91 -3.49 0.21
N GLU A 35 -11.97 -4.17 -0.43
CA GLU A 35 -11.28 -5.33 0.17
C GLU A 35 -10.42 -4.93 1.38
N TYR A 36 -9.75 -3.78 1.32
CA TYR A 36 -9.05 -3.21 2.48
C TYR A 36 -10.01 -2.94 3.63
N GLY A 37 -11.16 -2.33 3.34
CA GLY A 37 -12.15 -2.00 4.37
C GLY A 37 -12.75 -3.23 5.06
N LYS A 38 -12.92 -4.34 4.34
CA LYS A 38 -13.41 -5.61 4.90
C LYS A 38 -12.49 -6.20 5.98
N LEU A 39 -11.20 -5.83 6.00
CA LEU A 39 -10.27 -6.26 7.05
C LEU A 39 -10.65 -5.71 8.43
N PHE A 40 -11.37 -4.59 8.47
CA PHE A 40 -11.71 -3.88 9.72
C PHE A 40 -13.22 -3.82 9.98
N HIS A 41 -14.02 -3.74 8.92
CA HIS A 41 -15.47 -3.57 8.97
C HIS A 41 -16.18 -4.47 7.95
N PRO A 42 -16.06 -5.81 8.05
CA PRO A 42 -16.65 -6.75 7.09
C PRO A 42 -18.18 -6.64 6.99
N GLU A 43 -18.84 -6.08 8.01
CA GLU A 43 -20.28 -5.85 8.08
C GLU A 43 -20.76 -4.66 7.24
N LEU A 44 -19.87 -3.73 6.88
CA LEU A 44 -20.28 -2.53 6.14
C LEU A 44 -20.47 -2.81 4.65
N PRO A 45 -21.45 -2.15 4.00
CA PRO A 45 -21.66 -2.30 2.57
C PRO A 45 -20.47 -1.74 1.77
N ALA A 46 -20.23 -2.32 0.59
CA ALA A 46 -19.09 -1.99 -0.26
C ALA A 46 -18.95 -0.48 -0.54
N ARG A 47 -20.05 0.23 -0.78
CA ARG A 47 -20.03 1.68 -1.00
C ARG A 47 -19.46 2.44 0.19
N SER A 48 -19.88 2.09 1.42
CA SER A 48 -19.39 2.74 2.63
C SER A 48 -17.90 2.44 2.85
N LEU A 49 -17.47 1.21 2.58
CA LEU A 49 -16.06 0.82 2.66
C LEU A 49 -15.20 1.60 1.68
N ALA A 50 -15.61 1.65 0.41
CA ALA A 50 -14.90 2.40 -0.63
C ALA A 50 -14.77 3.88 -0.25
N THR A 51 -15.86 4.54 0.13
CA THR A 51 -15.83 5.95 0.53
C THR A 51 -14.91 6.18 1.74
N LYS A 52 -14.92 5.29 2.73
CA LYS A 52 -14.10 5.43 3.94
C LYS A 52 -12.61 5.26 3.67
N TYR A 53 -12.22 4.37 2.75
CA TYR A 53 -10.82 3.95 2.59
C TYR A 53 -10.17 4.33 1.25
N GLN A 54 -10.91 4.97 0.33
CA GLN A 54 -10.39 5.36 -0.98
C GLN A 54 -9.12 6.23 -0.88
N THR A 55 -9.12 7.25 -0.02
CA THR A 55 -7.95 8.12 0.16
C THR A 55 -6.74 7.34 0.70
N THR A 56 -6.95 6.43 1.65
CA THR A 56 -5.88 5.59 2.20
C THR A 56 -5.25 4.71 1.13
N VAL A 57 -6.07 4.02 0.34
CA VAL A 57 -5.58 3.15 -0.73
C VAL A 57 -4.87 3.95 -1.81
N ASN A 58 -5.43 5.09 -2.24
CA ASN A 58 -4.77 5.95 -3.24
C ASN A 58 -3.40 6.43 -2.74
N GLN A 59 -3.31 6.87 -1.48
CA GLN A 59 -2.04 7.30 -0.90
C GLN A 59 -0.99 6.18 -0.87
N VAL A 60 -1.39 4.95 -0.56
CA VAL A 60 -0.48 3.80 -0.57
C VAL A 60 -0.05 3.44 -1.99
N LEU A 61 -0.93 3.52 -2.98
CA LEU A 61 -0.57 3.24 -4.38
C LEU A 61 0.29 4.36 -4.99
N GLU A 62 0.11 5.61 -4.56
CA GLU A 62 0.86 6.76 -5.09
C GLU A 62 2.22 6.94 -4.41
N ASN A 63 2.32 6.74 -3.09
CA ASN A 63 3.53 7.03 -2.31
C ASN A 63 3.69 6.06 -1.11
N PRO A 64 3.87 4.75 -1.34
CA PRO A 64 3.88 3.76 -0.28
C PRO A 64 5.01 3.96 0.74
N ASP A 65 6.15 4.52 0.33
CA ASP A 65 7.32 4.72 1.22
C ASP A 65 7.10 5.78 2.29
N THR A 66 6.09 6.64 2.11
CA THR A 66 5.70 7.66 3.07
C THR A 66 4.58 7.19 4.00
N CYS A 67 4.02 6.01 3.74
CA CYS A 67 2.94 5.45 4.53
C CYS A 67 3.46 4.65 5.72
N TYR A 68 2.65 4.54 6.77
CA TYR A 68 2.96 3.63 7.87
C TYR A 68 3.07 2.18 7.37
N PHE A 69 4.08 1.46 7.86
CA PHE A 69 4.33 0.06 7.49
C PHE A 69 3.07 -0.82 7.62
N VAL A 70 2.33 -0.67 8.73
CA VAL A 70 1.09 -1.44 8.98
C VAL A 70 0.01 -1.17 7.92
N THR A 71 -0.09 0.06 7.41
CA THR A 71 -1.06 0.43 6.39
C THR A 71 -0.71 -0.24 5.06
N VAL A 72 0.56 -0.19 4.65
CA VAL A 72 1.05 -0.88 3.45
C VAL A 72 0.84 -2.38 3.58
N GLN A 73 1.18 -2.96 4.73
CA GLN A 73 0.98 -4.38 5.00
C GLN A 73 -0.50 -4.77 4.87
N ASN A 74 -1.43 -3.96 5.38
CA ASN A 74 -2.86 -4.23 5.28
C ASN A 74 -3.39 -4.09 3.84
N VAL A 75 -2.85 -3.17 3.04
CA VAL A 75 -3.15 -3.08 1.60
C VAL A 75 -2.66 -4.34 0.87
N LEU A 76 -1.46 -4.83 1.19
CA LEU A 76 -0.97 -6.11 0.64
C LEU A 76 -1.84 -7.29 1.07
N LYS A 77 -2.24 -7.36 2.35
CA LYS A 77 -3.17 -8.39 2.85
C LYS A 77 -4.50 -8.38 2.11
N ALA A 78 -5.06 -7.19 1.83
CA ALA A 78 -6.28 -7.06 1.04
C ALA A 78 -6.11 -7.61 -0.39
N MET A 79 -4.90 -7.53 -0.95
CA MET A 79 -4.52 -8.12 -2.24
C MET A 79 -4.04 -9.59 -2.13
N GLN A 80 -4.28 -10.24 -0.99
CA GLN A 80 -3.87 -11.62 -0.67
C GLN A 80 -2.35 -11.81 -0.72
N GLY A 81 -1.60 -10.76 -0.42
CA GLY A 81 -0.15 -10.75 -0.30
C GLY A 81 0.31 -10.54 1.14
N ASN A 82 1.61 -10.70 1.37
CA ASN A 82 2.25 -10.45 2.66
C ASN A 82 3.46 -9.55 2.49
N LEU A 83 3.71 -8.70 3.49
CA LEU A 83 4.92 -7.90 3.61
C LEU A 83 5.76 -8.46 4.76
N ALA A 84 7.02 -8.79 4.49
CA ALA A 84 7.97 -9.29 5.47
C ALA A 84 9.24 -8.45 5.45
N VAL A 85 9.86 -8.28 6.62
CA VAL A 85 11.18 -7.66 6.76
C VAL A 85 12.20 -8.78 6.92
N GLN A 86 13.23 -8.77 6.08
CA GLN A 86 14.32 -9.74 6.14
C GLN A 86 15.64 -9.00 6.36
N PHE A 87 16.36 -9.35 7.41
CA PHE A 87 17.73 -8.90 7.62
C PHE A 87 18.68 -9.81 6.83
N THR A 88 19.54 -9.22 6.01
CA THR A 88 20.51 -9.94 5.17
C THR A 88 21.96 -9.84 5.68
N SER A 89 22.21 -8.99 6.68
CA SER A 89 23.53 -8.75 7.26
C SER A 89 23.64 -9.42 8.63
N ILE A 90 24.67 -10.26 8.80
CA ILE A 90 25.15 -10.74 10.10
C ILE A 90 26.29 -9.79 10.51
N GLN A 91 26.18 -9.14 11.67
CA GLN A 91 27.27 -8.33 12.23
C GLN A 91 27.96 -9.12 13.33
N GLU A 92 29.28 -9.35 13.19
CA GLU A 92 30.10 -9.86 14.29
C GLU A 92 30.23 -8.80 15.38
N VAL A 93 29.83 -9.15 16.60
CA VAL A 93 30.07 -8.32 17.79
C VAL A 93 31.20 -8.97 18.57
N LYS A 94 32.37 -8.31 18.60
CA LYS A 94 33.48 -8.73 19.47
C LYS A 94 33.15 -8.37 20.91
N LEU A 95 32.96 -9.38 21.75
CA LEU A 95 32.95 -9.21 23.20
C LEU A 95 34.42 -9.18 23.66
N GLY A 96 34.81 -8.05 24.25
CA GLY A 96 36.13 -7.87 24.88
C GLY A 96 36.25 -8.63 26.20
#